data_AF-J2N8K7-F1
#
_entry.id   AF-J2N8K7-F1
#
_cell.length_a   1.000
_cell.length_b   1.000
_cell.length_c   1.000
_cell.angle_alpha   90.00
_cell.angle_beta   90.00
_cell.angle_gamma   90.00
#
_symmetry.space_group_name_H-M   'P 1'
#
loop_
_entity.id
_entity.type
_entity.pdbx_description
1 polymer ?
#
loop_
_entity_poly.entity_id
_entity_poly.type
_entity_poly.pdbx_seq_one_letter_code
_entity_poly.pdbx_strand_id
1 'polypeptide(L)'
;MNPVQSRFTSIEALKDSTVDVRALKAHGRIEVNGKHYEIRAAADGQLSVQRPDKQAAVDKFFKSASHLLGGQSQSMRIAQTLNEKAAAASARPQLTRQLGGRLNLQQINLEQGQSSSSATAVTAKEGEIPDGKKAFASLLAWTKKAQKLKQPMRETIYHLFKQETPKSKPMAPDAQKAYMEGFKKLERTEGIDLWPQGLDGMNKEDRLIGVYMAEHPGAGKDFYRIVPEHSRRTEEDDTGRLTIGVEPRYAGELAKAMTTLIKSEGNVLSGKIAGPEIFGQRTDSAILYVRSDYAETQALGRKLQSMLPAQAFIDHTPAGMQSAGKGLAYAETVKGDSSSHGLSRADIIATVLSDHSSGALEKKLKTALAAKGYNPDNPAFRMTPTPMLTDTPPSRAGSLPH
;
A
#
# COMPACT_ATOMS: atom_id res chain seq x y z
N MET A 1 -30.27 8.26 -15.49
CA MET A 1 -30.00 6.87 -15.91
C MET A 1 -28.84 6.90 -16.90
N ASN A 2 -27.66 6.38 -16.54
CA ASN A 2 -26.55 6.31 -17.49
C ASN A 2 -26.82 5.20 -18.52
N PRO A 3 -26.64 5.45 -19.83
CA PRO A 3 -26.90 4.45 -20.85
C PRO A 3 -25.90 3.30 -20.72
N VAL A 4 -26.39 2.06 -20.72
CA VAL A 4 -25.55 0.86 -20.83
C VAL A 4 -24.89 0.90 -22.20
N GLN A 5 -23.59 1.20 -22.25
CA GLN A 5 -22.83 1.41 -23.49
C GLN A 5 -22.64 0.12 -24.32
N SER A 6 -23.10 -1.05 -23.84
CA SER A 6 -22.89 -2.33 -24.53
C SER A 6 -24.11 -3.25 -24.36
N ARG A 7 -24.97 -3.25 -25.38
CA ARG A 7 -26.18 -4.08 -25.46
C ARG A 7 -26.05 -5.11 -26.57
N PHE A 8 -26.36 -6.37 -26.27
CA PHE A 8 -26.30 -7.47 -27.22
C PHE A 8 -27.60 -8.28 -27.21
N THR A 9 -28.08 -8.68 -28.39
CA THR A 9 -29.32 -9.44 -28.54
C THR A 9 -29.17 -10.90 -28.10
N SER A 10 -27.97 -11.47 -28.15
CA SER A 10 -27.64 -12.81 -27.66
C SER A 10 -26.16 -12.94 -27.22
N ILE A 11 -25.79 -14.10 -26.67
CA ILE A 11 -24.40 -14.40 -26.29
C ILE A 11 -23.53 -14.56 -27.55
N GLU A 12 -24.11 -15.10 -28.63
CA GLU A 12 -23.47 -15.22 -29.93
C GLU A 12 -23.18 -13.84 -30.53
N ALA A 13 -24.14 -12.89 -30.42
CA ALA A 13 -23.92 -11.50 -30.84
C ALA A 13 -22.81 -10.81 -30.02
N LEU A 14 -22.68 -11.14 -28.73
CA LEU A 14 -21.55 -10.69 -27.90
C LEU A 14 -20.23 -11.32 -28.37
N LYS A 15 -20.22 -12.62 -28.67
CA LYS A 15 -19.03 -13.36 -29.13
C LYS A 15 -18.47 -12.79 -30.43
N ASP A 16 -19.32 -12.34 -31.34
CA ASP A 16 -18.90 -11.82 -32.64
C ASP A 16 -18.65 -10.29 -32.65
N SER A 17 -18.89 -9.61 -31.51
CA SER A 17 -18.72 -8.16 -31.41
C SER A 17 -17.28 -7.68 -31.23
N THR A 18 -17.00 -6.42 -31.58
CA THR A 18 -15.72 -5.73 -31.33
C THR A 18 -15.65 -5.07 -29.95
N VAL A 19 -16.36 -5.61 -28.96
CA VAL A 19 -16.48 -5.00 -27.64
C VAL A 19 -15.12 -4.80 -26.98
N ASP A 20 -14.84 -3.57 -26.53
CA ASP A 20 -13.62 -3.25 -25.80
C ASP A 20 -13.73 -3.77 -24.36
N VAL A 21 -13.15 -4.95 -24.15
CA VAL A 21 -13.15 -5.62 -22.84
C VAL A 21 -12.38 -4.81 -21.78
N ARG A 22 -11.44 -3.94 -22.16
CA ARG A 22 -10.75 -3.04 -21.21
C ARG A 22 -11.66 -1.88 -20.80
N ALA A 23 -12.42 -1.30 -21.73
CA ALA A 23 -13.42 -0.29 -21.40
C ALA A 23 -14.55 -0.87 -20.53
N LEU A 24 -14.95 -2.12 -20.77
CA LEU A 24 -15.93 -2.82 -19.92
C LEU A 24 -15.43 -3.06 -18.48
N LYS A 25 -14.12 -3.23 -18.27
CA LYS A 25 -13.52 -3.32 -16.92
C LYS A 25 -13.68 -2.03 -16.12
N ALA A 26 -13.66 -0.87 -16.78
CA ALA A 26 -13.73 0.43 -16.12
C ALA A 26 -15.16 0.83 -15.70
N HIS A 27 -16.19 0.34 -16.42
CA HIS A 27 -17.59 0.80 -16.24
C HIS A 27 -18.61 -0.31 -15.89
N GLY A 28 -18.21 -1.58 -15.95
CA GLY A 28 -18.78 -2.67 -15.15
C GLY A 28 -20.20 -3.15 -15.46
N ARG A 29 -20.83 -2.79 -16.60
CA ARG A 29 -22.20 -3.25 -16.93
C ARG A 29 -22.37 -3.60 -18.40
N ILE A 30 -23.11 -4.68 -18.65
CA ILE A 30 -23.47 -5.17 -19.99
C ILE A 30 -24.93 -5.61 -19.99
N GLU A 31 -25.62 -5.46 -21.12
CA GLU A 31 -26.95 -6.03 -21.32
C GLU A 31 -26.87 -7.12 -22.39
N VAL A 32 -27.35 -8.33 -22.07
CA VAL A 32 -27.39 -9.45 -23.02
C VAL A 32 -28.78 -10.06 -22.98
N ASN A 33 -29.44 -10.12 -24.14
CA ASN A 33 -30.80 -10.65 -24.29
C ASN A 33 -31.81 -9.99 -23.32
N GLY A 34 -31.79 -8.65 -23.26
CA GLY A 34 -32.69 -7.84 -22.43
C GLY A 34 -32.44 -7.93 -20.91
N LYS A 35 -31.34 -8.58 -20.48
CA LYS A 35 -30.98 -8.73 -19.07
C LYS A 35 -29.70 -7.98 -18.76
N HIS A 36 -29.69 -7.26 -17.64
CA HIS A 36 -28.52 -6.53 -17.17
C HIS A 36 -27.61 -7.42 -16.33
N TYR A 37 -26.32 -7.35 -16.62
CA TYR A 37 -25.27 -8.02 -15.89
C TYR A 37 -24.19 -7.02 -15.48
N GLU A 38 -23.65 -7.22 -14.30
CA GLU A 38 -22.50 -6.52 -13.78
C GLU A 38 -21.24 -7.34 -14.05
N ILE A 39 -20.20 -6.66 -14.54
CA ILE A 39 -18.90 -7.27 -14.86
C ILE A 39 -17.90 -6.79 -13.81
N ARG A 40 -17.20 -7.73 -13.16
CA ARG A 40 -16.16 -7.44 -12.17
C ARG A 40 -14.92 -8.26 -12.46
N ALA A 41 -13.75 -7.70 -12.19
CA ALA A 41 -12.52 -8.48 -12.14
C ALA A 41 -12.55 -9.39 -10.90
N ALA A 42 -12.39 -10.70 -11.10
CA ALA A 42 -12.16 -11.68 -10.05
C ALA A 42 -10.69 -11.62 -9.59
N ALA A 43 -10.42 -12.19 -8.41
CA ALA A 43 -9.10 -12.14 -7.75
C ALA A 43 -7.97 -12.82 -8.55
N ASP A 44 -8.30 -13.67 -9.52
CA ASP A 44 -7.38 -14.36 -10.43
C ASP A 44 -7.14 -13.59 -11.75
N GLY A 45 -7.71 -12.39 -11.89
CA GLY A 45 -7.60 -11.56 -13.09
C GLY A 45 -8.62 -11.90 -14.19
N GLN A 46 -9.45 -12.93 -14.01
CA GLN A 46 -10.55 -13.23 -14.92
C GLN A 46 -11.75 -12.31 -14.67
N LEU A 47 -12.58 -12.12 -15.69
CA LEU A 47 -13.85 -11.42 -15.58
C LEU A 47 -14.91 -12.37 -15.02
N SER A 48 -15.60 -11.90 -13.99
CA SER A 48 -16.80 -12.50 -13.44
C SER A 48 -18.02 -11.67 -13.84
N VAL A 49 -19.15 -12.34 -14.08
CA VAL A 49 -20.39 -11.71 -14.54
C VAL A 49 -21.52 -12.14 -13.62
N GLN A 50 -22.28 -11.20 -13.10
CA GLN A 50 -23.38 -11.46 -12.15
C GLN A 50 -24.61 -10.63 -12.47
N ARG A 51 -25.80 -11.08 -12.06
CA ARG A 51 -27.00 -10.22 -12.12
C ARG A 51 -27.16 -9.43 -10.83
N PRO A 52 -27.53 -8.14 -10.88
CA PRO A 52 -27.70 -7.30 -9.70
C PRO A 52 -28.76 -7.80 -8.71
N ASP A 53 -29.74 -8.59 -9.17
CA ASP A 53 -30.91 -9.01 -8.40
C ASP A 53 -30.71 -10.29 -7.57
N LYS A 54 -29.50 -10.88 -7.56
CA LYS A 54 -29.20 -12.12 -6.81
C LYS A 54 -28.05 -12.01 -5.80
N GLN A 55 -27.71 -10.79 -5.37
CA GLN A 55 -26.58 -10.54 -4.46
C GLN A 55 -26.70 -11.22 -3.08
N ALA A 56 -27.90 -11.58 -2.62
CA ALA A 56 -28.13 -12.06 -1.26
C ALA A 56 -28.16 -13.60 -1.06
N ALA A 57 -28.04 -14.42 -2.11
CA ALA A 57 -28.24 -15.87 -2.00
C ALA A 57 -27.05 -16.76 -2.40
N VAL A 58 -25.91 -16.18 -2.78
CA VAL A 58 -24.83 -16.92 -3.45
C VAL A 58 -23.67 -17.29 -2.53
N ASP A 59 -23.42 -16.55 -1.44
CA ASP A 59 -22.29 -16.84 -0.54
C ASP A 59 -22.47 -18.08 0.35
N LYS A 60 -23.67 -18.67 0.41
CA LYS A 60 -23.95 -19.89 1.18
C LYS A 60 -24.24 -21.15 0.35
N PHE A 61 -24.27 -21.06 -0.98
CA PHE A 61 -24.64 -22.22 -1.83
C PHE A 61 -23.45 -22.91 -2.54
N PHE A 62 -22.30 -22.24 -2.69
CA PHE A 62 -21.20 -22.74 -3.54
C PHE A 62 -20.09 -23.52 -2.82
N LYS A 63 -20.44 -24.31 -1.79
CA LYS A 63 -19.56 -25.36 -1.27
C LYS A 63 -20.09 -26.79 -1.42
N SER A 64 -21.29 -27.01 -1.97
CA SER A 64 -21.89 -28.36 -1.98
C SER A 64 -22.68 -28.77 -3.22
N ALA A 65 -22.63 -28.07 -4.36
CA ALA A 65 -23.47 -28.43 -5.51
C ALA A 65 -22.79 -28.35 -6.89
N SER A 66 -21.48 -28.61 -6.99
CA SER A 66 -20.77 -28.65 -8.28
C SER A 66 -21.12 -29.84 -9.19
N HIS A 67 -22.01 -30.74 -8.77
CA HIS A 67 -22.26 -32.01 -9.47
C HIS A 67 -23.71 -32.36 -9.85
N LEU A 68 -24.71 -31.49 -9.63
CA LEU A 68 -26.12 -31.95 -9.75
C LEU A 68 -27.06 -31.25 -10.74
N LEU A 69 -26.66 -30.24 -11.52
CA LEU A 69 -27.56 -29.69 -12.55
C LEU A 69 -26.80 -29.37 -13.84
N GLY A 70 -27.02 -30.21 -14.86
CA GLY A 70 -26.56 -30.02 -16.23
C GLY A 70 -27.24 -28.84 -16.90
N GLY A 71 -26.62 -27.67 -16.79
CA GLY A 71 -27.03 -26.45 -17.49
C GLY A 71 -26.13 -25.29 -17.07
N GLN A 72 -25.16 -24.92 -17.91
CA GLN A 72 -24.32 -23.76 -17.61
C GLN A 72 -25.15 -22.49 -17.57
N SER A 73 -25.09 -21.77 -16.46
CA SER A 73 -25.81 -20.50 -16.28
C SER A 73 -25.36 -19.47 -17.32
N GLN A 74 -26.30 -18.63 -17.79
CA GLN A 74 -26.02 -17.60 -18.79
C GLN A 74 -24.88 -16.65 -18.37
N SER A 75 -24.73 -16.36 -17.07
CA SER A 75 -23.64 -15.54 -16.54
C SER A 75 -22.26 -16.17 -16.74
N MET A 76 -22.12 -17.50 -16.55
CA MET A 76 -20.85 -18.20 -16.79
C MET A 76 -20.47 -18.15 -18.27
N ARG A 77 -21.43 -18.32 -19.18
CA ARG A 77 -21.18 -18.24 -20.64
C ARG A 77 -20.77 -16.84 -21.09
N ILE A 78 -21.36 -15.80 -20.51
CA ILE A 78 -20.95 -14.40 -20.77
C ILE A 78 -19.54 -14.15 -20.23
N ALA A 79 -19.24 -14.59 -18.99
CA ALA A 79 -17.91 -14.45 -18.40
C ALA A 79 -16.82 -15.14 -19.25
N GLN A 80 -17.07 -16.37 -19.68
CA GLN A 80 -16.16 -17.11 -20.56
C GLN A 80 -15.89 -16.35 -21.86
N THR A 81 -16.94 -15.86 -22.54
CA THR A 81 -16.82 -15.14 -23.81
C THR A 81 -15.98 -13.85 -23.67
N LEU A 82 -16.14 -13.11 -22.57
CA LEU A 82 -15.37 -11.90 -22.31
C LEU A 82 -13.90 -12.21 -22.00
N ASN A 83 -13.62 -13.29 -21.27
CA ASN A 83 -12.26 -13.72 -20.96
C ASN A 83 -11.49 -14.20 -22.19
N GLU A 84 -12.14 -14.95 -23.09
CA GLU A 84 -11.55 -15.37 -24.37
C GLU A 84 -11.16 -14.15 -25.24
N LYS A 85 -12.00 -13.10 -25.26
CA LYS A 85 -11.69 -11.84 -25.97
C LYS A 85 -10.55 -11.05 -25.32
N ALA A 86 -10.49 -11.01 -23.99
CA ALA A 86 -9.40 -10.34 -23.27
C ALA A 86 -8.03 -10.99 -23.55
N ALA A 87 -8.01 -12.32 -23.65
CA ALA A 87 -6.81 -13.07 -24.01
C ALA A 87 -6.36 -12.79 -25.44
N ALA A 88 -7.29 -12.77 -26.40
CA ALA A 88 -6.99 -12.48 -27.81
C ALA A 88 -6.45 -11.05 -28.04
N ALA A 89 -6.94 -10.06 -27.28
CA ALA A 89 -6.47 -8.67 -27.39
C ALA A 89 -5.07 -8.44 -26.81
N SER A 90 -4.60 -9.30 -25.90
CA SER A 90 -3.29 -9.18 -25.25
C SER A 90 -2.13 -9.76 -26.09
N ALA A 91 -2.43 -10.42 -27.21
CA ALA A 91 -1.45 -11.04 -28.09
C ALA A 91 -0.92 -10.14 -29.25
N ARG A 92 -1.21 -8.83 -29.25
CA ARG A 92 -0.72 -7.89 -30.28
C ARG A 92 0.13 -6.76 -29.67
N PRO A 93 1.41 -6.58 -30.05
CA PRO A 93 2.27 -5.53 -29.50
C PRO A 93 2.09 -4.17 -30.24
N GLN A 94 2.10 -3.06 -29.48
CA GLN A 94 2.20 -1.69 -30.01
C GLN A 94 3.45 -0.97 -29.45
N LEU A 95 4.18 -0.28 -30.34
CA LEU A 95 5.43 0.46 -30.12
C LEU A 95 5.21 1.82 -29.44
N THR A 96 6.07 2.19 -28.47
CA THR A 96 6.15 3.51 -27.82
C THR A 96 7.41 4.30 -28.24
N ARG A 97 7.27 5.63 -28.35
CA ARG A 97 8.29 6.60 -28.81
C ARG A 97 8.72 7.47 -27.62
N GLN A 98 10.04 7.55 -27.37
CA GLN A 98 10.70 8.36 -26.32
C GLN A 98 11.17 9.73 -26.82
N LEU A 99 11.25 10.71 -25.90
CA LEU A 99 12.12 11.91 -25.84
C LEU A 99 11.80 12.56 -24.45
N GLY A 100 12.68 12.99 -23.54
CA GLY A 100 14.12 13.28 -23.51
C GLY A 100 14.34 14.69 -22.92
N GLY A 101 15.03 14.85 -21.78
CA GLY A 101 15.42 16.18 -21.25
C GLY A 101 16.03 16.20 -19.84
N ARG A 102 17.34 16.45 -19.75
CA ARG A 102 18.16 16.62 -18.53
C ARG A 102 18.33 18.10 -18.18
N LEU A 103 18.48 18.45 -16.89
CA LEU A 103 19.25 19.62 -16.43
C LEU A 103 19.94 19.30 -15.08
N ASN A 104 21.10 19.93 -14.89
CA ASN A 104 22.16 19.65 -13.92
C ASN A 104 22.46 20.98 -13.19
N LEU A 105 22.70 21.01 -11.88
CA LEU A 105 23.51 22.06 -11.25
C LEU A 105 23.96 21.74 -9.82
N GLN A 106 25.27 21.92 -9.64
CA GLN A 106 26.12 21.68 -8.48
C GLN A 106 26.05 22.77 -7.41
N GLN A 107 26.15 22.30 -6.15
CA GLN A 107 27.07 22.69 -5.07
C GLN A 107 27.20 24.16 -4.63
N ILE A 108 26.95 24.39 -3.33
CA ILE A 108 27.67 25.37 -2.51
C ILE A 108 28.09 24.69 -1.19
N ASN A 109 29.39 24.69 -0.92
CA ASN A 109 30.03 24.30 0.34
C ASN A 109 30.25 25.56 1.19
N LEU A 110 30.10 25.46 2.52
CA LEU A 110 30.76 26.38 3.46
C LEU A 110 31.12 25.64 4.77
N GLU A 111 32.40 25.77 5.13
CA GLU A 111 33.11 25.16 6.26
C GLU A 111 32.75 25.80 7.61
N GLN A 112 32.50 24.96 8.62
CA GLN A 112 33.28 24.70 9.84
C GLN A 112 33.27 25.74 10.98
N GLY A 113 32.75 25.26 12.12
CA GLY A 113 33.02 25.72 13.49
C GLY A 113 32.67 24.60 14.48
N GLN A 114 33.69 23.99 15.07
CA GLN A 114 33.72 22.86 16.01
C GLN A 114 32.95 23.17 17.33
N SER A 115 32.51 22.30 18.25
CA SER A 115 32.71 20.90 18.66
C SER A 115 31.50 20.59 19.58
N SER A 116 30.83 19.43 19.60
CA SER A 116 31.27 18.22 20.33
C SER A 116 30.32 17.03 20.08
N SER A 117 30.91 15.88 19.73
CA SER A 117 30.46 14.48 19.94
C SER A 117 29.02 14.07 19.57
N SER A 118 28.86 13.63 18.32
CA SER A 118 27.82 12.65 17.91
C SER A 118 28.36 11.74 16.78
N ALA A 119 29.10 10.69 17.15
CA ALA A 119 29.29 9.53 16.29
C ALA A 119 27.92 8.82 16.17
N THR A 120 27.27 8.61 15.03
CA THR A 120 27.73 8.45 13.65
C THR A 120 26.60 8.98 12.76
N ALA A 121 26.69 10.22 12.31
CA ALA A 121 25.87 10.69 11.20
C ALA A 121 26.54 10.23 9.90
N VAL A 122 26.23 9.01 9.46
CA VAL A 122 26.57 8.59 8.10
C VAL A 122 25.73 9.47 7.19
N THR A 123 26.38 10.45 6.56
CA THR A 123 25.85 11.17 5.40
C THR A 123 25.63 10.13 4.30
N ALA A 124 24.44 9.53 4.28
CA ALA A 124 23.97 8.83 3.09
C ALA A 124 23.98 9.86 1.95
N LYS A 125 24.69 9.54 0.87
CA LYS A 125 24.57 10.33 -0.37
C LYS A 125 23.10 10.33 -0.78
N GLU A 126 22.55 11.50 -1.11
CA GLU A 126 21.17 11.61 -1.59
C GLU A 126 20.95 10.61 -2.73
N GLY A 127 20.00 9.69 -2.54
CA GLY A 127 19.62 8.68 -3.53
C GLY A 127 20.18 7.26 -3.34
N GLU A 128 21.11 7.02 -2.41
CA GLU A 128 21.57 5.64 -2.11
C GLU A 128 20.64 4.96 -1.09
N ILE A 129 20.31 3.68 -1.34
CA ILE A 129 19.59 2.84 -0.36
C ILE A 129 20.47 2.74 0.89
N PRO A 130 19.96 3.12 2.07
CA PRO A 130 20.74 3.09 3.31
C PRO A 130 21.09 1.66 3.72
N ASP A 131 22.16 1.52 4.52
CA ASP A 131 22.57 0.25 5.11
C ASP A 131 21.39 -0.41 5.87
N GLY A 132 20.94 -1.54 5.35
CA GLY A 132 19.79 -2.28 5.85
C GLY A 132 20.05 -3.12 7.09
N LYS A 133 21.27 -3.17 7.63
CA LYS A 133 21.62 -4.01 8.80
C LYS A 133 20.65 -3.88 9.97
N LYS A 134 20.26 -2.66 10.35
CA LYS A 134 19.32 -2.46 11.48
C LYS A 134 17.91 -2.93 11.14
N ALA A 135 17.42 -2.59 9.94
CA ALA A 135 16.10 -3.01 9.46
C ALA A 135 16.02 -4.54 9.39
N PHE A 136 17.02 -5.18 8.77
CA PHE A 136 17.12 -6.63 8.67
C PHE A 136 17.25 -7.30 10.04
N ALA A 137 18.13 -6.80 10.92
CA ALA A 137 18.29 -7.36 12.26
C ALA A 137 16.99 -7.31 13.08
N SER A 138 16.21 -6.23 12.95
CA SER A 138 14.91 -6.13 13.63
C SER A 138 13.88 -7.13 13.08
N LEU A 139 13.82 -7.34 11.76
CA LEU A 139 12.97 -8.35 11.14
C LEU A 139 13.38 -9.78 11.54
N LEU A 140 14.69 -10.05 11.57
CA LEU A 140 15.21 -11.33 12.03
C LEU A 140 14.90 -11.56 13.51
N ALA A 141 14.97 -10.52 14.35
CA ALA A 141 14.58 -10.61 15.75
C ALA A 141 13.08 -10.93 15.90
N TRP A 142 12.22 -10.29 15.11
CA TRP A 142 10.79 -10.62 15.07
C TRP A 142 10.55 -12.06 14.60
N THR A 143 11.27 -12.53 13.57
CA THR A 143 11.24 -13.93 13.10
C THR A 143 11.61 -14.90 14.22
N LYS A 144 12.68 -14.62 14.97
CA LYS A 144 13.11 -15.45 16.12
C LYS A 144 12.09 -15.43 17.27
N LYS A 145 11.38 -14.32 17.49
CA LYS A 145 10.26 -14.27 18.45
C LYS A 145 9.10 -15.15 17.96
N ALA A 146 8.75 -15.06 16.68
CA ALA A 146 7.69 -15.85 16.07
C ALA A 146 7.96 -17.36 16.09
N GLN A 147 9.22 -17.80 16.00
CA GLN A 147 9.60 -19.22 16.12
C GLN A 147 9.14 -19.88 17.43
N LYS A 148 8.94 -19.09 18.49
CA LYS A 148 8.52 -19.57 19.81
C LYS A 148 7.00 -19.73 19.91
N LEU A 149 6.24 -19.31 18.90
CA LEU A 149 4.79 -19.50 18.87
C LEU A 149 4.45 -20.96 18.60
N LYS A 150 3.42 -21.48 19.28
CA LYS A 150 2.89 -22.84 19.03
C LYS A 150 2.38 -23.00 17.59
N GLN A 151 1.79 -21.94 17.04
CA GLN A 151 1.27 -21.88 15.68
C GLN A 151 1.68 -20.53 15.06
N PRO A 152 2.84 -20.45 14.38
CA PRO A 152 3.32 -19.23 13.75
C PRO A 152 2.61 -18.99 12.40
N MET A 153 1.31 -18.75 12.45
CA MET A 153 0.50 -18.34 11.30
C MET A 153 0.65 -16.83 11.06
N ARG A 154 0.37 -16.40 9.83
CA ARG A 154 0.46 -14.99 9.42
C ARG A 154 -0.19 -14.02 10.42
N GLU A 155 -1.40 -14.33 10.88
CA GLU A 155 -2.16 -13.49 11.81
C GLU A 155 -1.50 -13.43 13.19
N THR A 156 -1.03 -14.56 13.74
CA THR A 156 -0.40 -14.60 15.06
C THR A 156 0.96 -13.90 15.05
N ILE A 157 1.71 -14.03 13.96
CA ILE A 157 2.97 -13.31 13.72
C ILE A 157 2.71 -11.80 13.62
N TYR A 158 1.67 -11.39 12.90
CA TYR A 158 1.27 -9.97 12.81
C TYR A 158 0.81 -9.40 14.15
N HIS A 159 0.14 -10.19 14.99
CA HIS A 159 -0.22 -9.75 16.34
C HIS A 159 1.02 -9.48 17.21
N LEU A 160 2.08 -10.27 17.08
CA LEU A 160 3.36 -9.98 17.74
C LEU A 160 3.94 -8.64 17.29
N PHE A 161 3.89 -8.35 15.98
CA PHE A 161 4.33 -7.05 15.46
C PHE A 161 3.54 -5.91 16.10
N LYS A 162 2.20 -5.99 16.10
CA LYS A 162 1.32 -4.96 16.67
C LYS A 162 1.54 -4.64 18.15
N GLN A 163 2.08 -5.61 18.89
CA GLN A 163 2.37 -5.50 20.33
C GLN A 163 3.73 -4.85 20.62
N GLU A 164 4.57 -4.65 19.60
CA GLU A 164 5.77 -3.82 19.72
C GLU A 164 5.33 -2.35 19.72
N THR A 165 5.11 -1.82 20.92
CA THR A 165 4.59 -0.47 21.14
C THR A 165 5.70 0.51 21.50
N PRO A 166 5.61 1.78 21.06
CA PRO A 166 6.48 2.82 21.56
C PRO A 166 6.23 3.06 23.04
N LYS A 167 7.27 3.47 23.77
CA LYS A 167 7.12 3.94 25.15
C LYS A 167 6.46 5.32 25.12
N SER A 168 5.15 5.36 25.36
CA SER A 168 4.38 6.60 25.34
C SER A 168 3.36 6.64 26.47
N LYS A 169 2.91 7.84 26.84
CA LYS A 169 1.82 8.02 27.79
C LYS A 169 0.49 8.14 27.05
N PRO A 170 -0.52 7.30 27.34
CA PRO A 170 -1.85 7.43 26.76
C PRO A 170 -2.42 8.84 26.95
N MET A 171 -3.23 9.26 25.98
CA MET A 171 -3.91 10.55 26.00
C MET A 171 -4.97 10.58 27.11
N ALA A 172 -5.02 11.67 27.88
CA ALA A 172 -6.05 11.88 28.91
C ALA A 172 -7.44 12.09 28.27
N PRO A 173 -8.56 11.71 28.92
CA PRO A 173 -9.91 11.75 28.33
C PRO A 173 -10.29 13.08 27.68
N ASP A 174 -10.00 14.23 28.32
CA ASP A 174 -10.31 15.55 27.75
C ASP A 174 -9.51 15.83 26.49
N ALA A 175 -8.25 15.40 26.45
CA ALA A 175 -7.42 15.50 25.25
C ALA A 175 -7.94 14.57 24.14
N GLN A 176 -8.47 13.38 24.49
CA GLN A 176 -9.10 12.48 23.51
C GLN A 176 -10.32 13.14 22.87
N LYS A 177 -11.17 13.80 23.67
CA LYS A 177 -12.31 14.56 23.17
C LYS A 177 -11.85 15.71 22.27
N ALA A 178 -10.86 16.49 22.71
CA ALA A 178 -10.32 17.60 21.91
C ALA A 178 -9.72 17.14 20.57
N TYR A 179 -9.07 15.97 20.56
CA TYR A 179 -8.53 15.34 19.35
C TYR A 179 -9.64 14.96 18.36
N MET A 180 -10.72 14.34 18.85
CA MET A 180 -11.87 13.97 18.02
C MET A 180 -12.61 15.19 17.46
N GLU A 181 -12.79 16.24 18.26
CA GLU A 181 -13.31 17.52 17.77
C GLU A 181 -12.38 18.16 16.71
N GLY A 182 -11.07 17.94 16.83
CA GLY A 182 -10.09 18.31 15.81
C GLY A 182 -10.36 17.64 14.45
N PHE A 183 -10.74 16.36 14.42
CA PHE A 183 -11.07 15.66 13.19
C PHE A 183 -12.31 16.20 12.49
N LYS A 184 -13.36 16.56 13.25
CA LYS A 184 -14.55 17.21 12.71
C LYS A 184 -14.22 18.56 12.04
N LYS A 185 -13.21 19.28 12.54
CA LYS A 185 -12.73 20.52 11.91
C LYS A 185 -11.91 20.22 10.66
N LEU A 186 -11.04 19.21 10.71
CA LEU A 186 -10.20 18.81 9.57
C LEU A 186 -11.02 18.27 8.40
N GLU A 187 -12.12 17.55 8.64
CA GLU A 187 -13.06 17.10 7.60
C GLU A 187 -13.58 18.27 6.74
N ARG A 188 -13.73 19.46 7.31
CA ARG A 188 -14.21 20.66 6.61
C ARG A 188 -13.12 21.38 5.81
N THR A 189 -11.91 20.80 5.74
CA THR A 189 -10.80 21.40 5.00
C THR A 189 -10.98 21.16 3.51
N GLU A 190 -11.12 22.24 2.74
CA GLU A 190 -11.23 22.15 1.28
C GLU A 190 -10.08 21.36 0.64
N GLY A 191 -10.41 20.45 -0.28
CA GLY A 191 -9.47 19.59 -0.99
C GLY A 191 -9.03 18.34 -0.22
N ILE A 192 -9.61 18.07 0.95
CA ILE A 192 -9.31 16.90 1.79
C ILE A 192 -10.60 16.20 2.19
N ASP A 193 -10.60 14.88 2.08
CA ASP A 193 -11.61 14.00 2.65
C ASP A 193 -11.04 13.29 3.89
N LEU A 194 -11.81 13.25 4.97
CA LEU A 194 -11.45 12.59 6.23
C LEU A 194 -12.59 11.70 6.71
N TRP A 195 -12.34 10.40 6.89
CA TRP A 195 -13.37 9.47 7.37
C TRP A 195 -12.78 8.30 8.18
N PRO A 196 -13.55 7.66 9.07
CA PRO A 196 -13.14 6.44 9.75
C PRO A 196 -12.99 5.28 8.76
N GLN A 197 -11.96 4.45 8.92
CA GLN A 197 -11.67 3.31 8.05
C GLN A 197 -12.84 2.30 7.98
N GLY A 198 -13.66 2.19 9.04
CA GLY A 198 -14.87 1.37 9.03
C GLY A 198 -15.89 1.76 7.95
N LEU A 199 -15.80 2.99 7.41
CA LEU A 199 -16.70 3.52 6.38
C LEU A 199 -16.12 3.43 4.96
N ASP A 200 -15.01 2.70 4.75
CA ASP A 200 -14.37 2.61 3.42
C ASP A 200 -15.29 2.08 2.32
N GLY A 201 -16.26 1.22 2.68
CA GLY A 201 -17.24 0.66 1.74
C GLY A 201 -18.42 1.57 1.42
N MET A 202 -18.54 2.73 2.07
CA MET A 202 -19.64 3.67 1.87
C MET A 202 -19.30 4.71 0.79
N ASN A 203 -20.34 5.26 0.16
CA ASN A 203 -20.21 6.42 -0.74
C ASN A 203 -19.74 7.64 0.05
N LYS A 204 -19.16 8.63 -0.65
CA LYS A 204 -18.58 9.82 -0.01
C LYS A 204 -19.61 10.58 0.82
N GLU A 205 -20.83 10.70 0.30
CA GLU A 205 -21.94 11.43 0.91
C GLU A 205 -22.45 10.76 2.20
N ASP A 206 -22.26 9.45 2.33
CA ASP A 206 -22.72 8.64 3.46
C ASP A 206 -21.66 8.54 4.58
N ARG A 207 -20.44 9.06 4.37
CA ARG A 207 -19.34 9.02 5.34
C ARG A 207 -19.48 10.11 6.41
N LEU A 208 -20.56 10.06 7.16
CA LEU A 208 -20.89 11.06 8.18
C LEU A 208 -20.02 10.87 9.44
N ILE A 209 -18.86 11.54 9.50
CA ILE A 209 -17.92 11.37 10.62
C ILE A 209 -18.54 11.73 11.96
N GLY A 210 -19.40 12.76 12.00
CA GLY A 210 -20.03 13.24 13.23
C GLY A 210 -20.93 12.18 13.85
N VAL A 211 -21.71 11.48 13.02
CA VAL A 211 -22.58 10.38 13.44
C VAL A 211 -21.74 9.20 13.91
N TYR A 212 -20.72 8.82 13.14
CA TYR A 212 -19.83 7.73 13.51
C TYR A 212 -19.17 7.96 14.88
N MET A 213 -18.65 9.16 15.12
CA MET A 213 -17.99 9.49 16.38
C MET A 213 -18.96 9.53 17.58
N ALA A 214 -20.25 9.81 17.34
CA ALA A 214 -21.25 9.87 18.40
C ALA A 214 -21.81 8.49 18.76
N GLU A 215 -21.95 7.60 17.77
CA GLU A 215 -22.73 6.36 17.92
C GLU A 215 -21.86 5.09 17.91
N HIS A 216 -20.69 5.12 17.25
CA HIS A 216 -19.89 3.92 17.06
C HIS A 216 -18.96 3.67 18.26
N PRO A 217 -19.07 2.53 18.97
CA PRO A 217 -18.24 2.25 20.15
C PRO A 217 -16.75 2.07 19.81
N GLY A 218 -16.42 1.88 18.53
CA GLY A 218 -15.04 1.82 18.03
C GLY A 218 -14.42 3.17 17.69
N ALA A 219 -15.16 4.28 17.72
CA ALA A 219 -14.68 5.57 17.21
C ALA A 219 -13.36 6.03 17.83
N GLY A 220 -13.14 5.78 19.12
CA GLY A 220 -11.88 6.09 19.81
C GLY A 220 -10.71 5.17 19.43
N LYS A 221 -10.99 3.99 18.87
CA LYS A 221 -10.01 2.91 18.58
C LYS A 221 -9.75 2.69 17.09
N ASP A 222 -10.61 3.20 16.24
CA ASP A 222 -10.50 3.03 14.79
C ASP A 222 -9.43 3.95 14.20
N PHE A 223 -8.98 3.62 13.01
CA PHE A 223 -8.17 4.54 12.22
C PHE A 223 -9.05 5.43 11.36
N TYR A 224 -8.56 6.63 11.09
CA TYR A 224 -9.15 7.62 10.22
C TYR A 224 -8.26 7.81 9.00
N ARG A 225 -8.87 7.79 7.82
CA ARG A 225 -8.21 8.11 6.55
C ARG A 225 -8.22 9.61 6.37
N ILE A 226 -7.12 10.13 5.80
CA ILE A 226 -6.99 11.51 5.35
C ILE A 226 -6.54 11.42 3.89
N VAL A 227 -7.37 11.84 2.95
CA VAL A 227 -7.14 11.61 1.51
C VAL A 227 -7.36 12.92 0.78
N PRO A 228 -6.56 13.25 -0.27
CA PRO A 228 -6.90 14.37 -1.13
C PRO A 228 -8.25 14.09 -1.81
N GLU A 229 -9.07 15.14 -1.96
CA GLU A 229 -10.40 15.05 -2.59
C GLU A 229 -10.35 14.38 -3.98
N HIS A 230 -9.27 14.64 -4.72
CA HIS A 230 -8.96 13.94 -5.94
C HIS A 230 -7.81 12.95 -5.70
N SER A 231 -8.10 11.67 -5.93
CA SER A 231 -7.09 10.61 -5.82
C SER A 231 -5.90 10.91 -6.72
N ARG A 232 -4.70 10.88 -6.14
CA ARG A 232 -3.42 10.99 -6.86
C ARG A 232 -2.82 9.65 -7.23
N ARG A 233 -3.43 8.57 -6.74
CA ARG A 233 -2.90 7.21 -6.89
C ARG A 233 -3.24 6.68 -8.27
N THR A 234 -2.23 6.15 -8.94
CA THR A 234 -2.36 5.40 -10.19
C THR A 234 -2.01 3.93 -9.96
N GLU A 235 -2.41 3.04 -10.89
CA GLU A 235 -2.06 1.60 -10.83
C GLU A 235 -0.57 1.33 -11.13
N GLU A 236 0.14 2.34 -11.63
CA GLU A 236 1.55 2.30 -11.99
C GLU A 236 2.45 2.78 -10.85
N ASP A 237 1.89 3.47 -9.85
CA ASP A 237 2.68 3.99 -8.73
C ASP A 237 3.30 2.85 -7.92
N ASP A 238 4.63 2.83 -7.90
CA ASP A 238 5.37 2.17 -6.82
C ASP A 238 5.11 2.95 -5.53
N THR A 239 4.55 2.28 -4.52
CA THR A 239 4.13 2.94 -3.27
C THR A 239 4.99 2.57 -2.06
N GLY A 240 5.25 3.58 -1.24
CA GLY A 240 5.91 3.48 0.04
C GLY A 240 5.02 4.02 1.15
N ARG A 241 5.51 3.89 2.37
CA ARG A 241 4.86 4.46 3.55
C ARG A 241 5.90 5.06 4.50
N LEU A 242 5.53 6.19 5.06
CA LEU A 242 6.22 6.85 6.17
C LEU A 242 5.34 6.69 7.42
N THR A 243 5.77 5.82 8.34
CA THR A 243 5.18 5.69 9.67
C THR A 243 5.78 6.76 10.58
N ILE A 244 4.91 7.47 11.30
CA ILE A 244 5.27 8.62 12.14
C ILE A 244 4.92 8.30 13.59
N GLY A 245 5.91 8.43 14.48
CA GLY A 245 5.80 8.24 15.92
C GLY A 245 5.93 9.55 16.67
N VAL A 246 4.84 9.98 17.31
CA VAL A 246 4.82 11.14 18.22
C VAL A 246 4.17 10.78 19.56
N GLU A 247 4.49 11.53 20.60
CA GLU A 247 3.79 11.45 21.89
C GLU A 247 2.29 11.72 21.68
N PRO A 248 1.39 10.91 22.28
CA PRO A 248 -0.05 11.03 22.06
C PRO A 248 -0.61 12.44 22.28
N ARG A 249 -0.02 13.22 23.20
CA ARG A 249 -0.43 14.63 23.42
C ARG A 249 -0.27 15.54 22.20
N TYR A 250 0.55 15.18 21.22
CA TYR A 250 0.76 15.92 19.97
C TYR A 250 0.02 15.32 18.77
N ALA A 251 -0.84 14.31 18.98
CA ALA A 251 -1.55 13.65 17.88
C ALA A 251 -2.41 14.63 17.08
N GLY A 252 -3.02 15.62 17.73
CA GLY A 252 -3.87 16.63 17.08
C GLY A 252 -3.06 17.57 16.17
N GLU A 253 -1.90 18.02 16.63
CA GLU A 253 -0.94 18.81 15.84
C GLU A 253 -0.41 17.99 14.66
N LEU A 254 -0.10 16.71 14.89
CA LEU A 254 0.34 15.81 13.82
C LEU A 254 -0.75 15.64 12.77
N ALA A 255 -2.02 15.47 13.15
CA ALA A 255 -3.13 15.35 12.20
C ALA A 255 -3.22 16.59 11.30
N LYS A 256 -3.09 17.79 11.87
CA LYS A 256 -3.06 19.06 11.09
C LYS A 256 -1.86 19.11 10.14
N ALA A 257 -0.68 18.71 10.60
CA ALA A 257 0.52 18.68 9.77
C ALA A 257 0.38 17.67 8.62
N MET A 258 -0.14 16.47 8.89
CA MET A 258 -0.44 15.46 7.88
C MET A 258 -1.44 15.99 6.85
N THR A 259 -2.56 16.59 7.27
CA THR A 259 -3.53 17.20 6.36
C THR A 259 -2.89 18.27 5.46
N THR A 260 -2.02 19.11 6.02
CA THR A 260 -1.30 20.15 5.26
C THR A 260 -0.38 19.55 4.21
N LEU A 261 0.39 18.52 4.57
CA LEU A 261 1.28 17.84 3.63
C LEU A 261 0.50 17.06 2.57
N ILE A 262 -0.58 16.37 2.96
CA ILE A 262 -1.46 15.70 2.01
C ILE A 262 -2.06 16.72 1.03
N LYS A 263 -2.40 17.94 1.46
CA LYS A 263 -2.93 18.96 0.55
C LYS A 263 -1.85 19.50 -0.41
N SER A 264 -0.64 19.77 0.10
CA SER A 264 0.39 20.53 -0.62
C SER A 264 1.45 19.70 -1.36
N GLU A 265 1.71 18.47 -0.91
CA GLU A 265 2.79 17.63 -1.44
C GLU A 265 2.25 16.59 -2.42
N GLY A 266 2.57 16.75 -3.70
CA GLY A 266 2.08 15.88 -4.77
C GLY A 266 2.51 14.41 -4.63
N ASN A 267 3.61 14.14 -3.93
CA ASN A 267 4.14 12.79 -3.67
C ASN A 267 3.43 12.07 -2.51
N VAL A 268 2.63 12.78 -1.71
CA VAL A 268 1.78 12.18 -0.66
C VAL A 268 0.45 11.77 -1.28
N LEU A 269 0.17 10.47 -1.24
CA LEU A 269 -1.01 9.87 -1.86
C LEU A 269 -2.21 9.88 -0.92
N SER A 270 -1.98 9.61 0.37
CA SER A 270 -2.98 9.64 1.43
C SER A 270 -2.30 9.50 2.80
N GLY A 271 -3.07 9.63 3.86
CA GLY A 271 -2.67 9.36 5.22
C GLY A 271 -3.68 8.50 5.96
N LYS A 272 -3.21 7.98 7.09
CA LYS A 272 -4.02 7.22 8.04
C LYS A 272 -3.52 7.51 9.45
N ILE A 273 -4.43 7.79 10.36
CA ILE A 273 -4.10 8.15 11.73
C ILE A 273 -5.04 7.46 12.72
N ALA A 274 -4.51 6.98 13.84
CA ALA A 274 -5.26 6.22 14.83
C ALA A 274 -6.18 7.13 15.66
N GLY A 275 -7.28 6.56 16.14
CA GLY A 275 -8.11 7.16 17.16
C GLY A 275 -7.37 7.32 18.49
N PRO A 276 -7.85 8.22 19.36
CA PRO A 276 -7.12 8.67 20.54
C PRO A 276 -6.90 7.58 21.60
N GLU A 277 -7.76 6.57 21.69
CA GLU A 277 -7.65 5.51 22.70
C GLU A 277 -6.50 4.55 22.43
N ILE A 278 -6.07 4.42 21.16
CA ILE A 278 -4.99 3.50 20.76
C ILE A 278 -3.75 4.22 20.24
N PHE A 279 -3.78 5.55 20.16
CA PHE A 279 -2.66 6.35 19.68
C PHE A 279 -1.46 6.18 20.63
N GLY A 280 -0.31 5.79 20.10
CA GLY A 280 0.90 5.49 20.85
C GLY A 280 0.89 4.13 21.57
N GLN A 281 -0.20 3.36 21.47
CA GLN A 281 -0.35 2.04 22.11
C GLN A 281 -0.24 0.88 21.11
N ARG A 282 0.25 1.19 19.92
CA ARG A 282 0.49 0.25 18.82
C ARG A 282 1.74 0.66 18.06
N THR A 283 2.29 -0.29 17.31
CA THR A 283 3.49 -0.11 16.47
C THR A 283 3.40 1.08 15.52
N ASP A 284 2.24 1.28 14.90
CA ASP A 284 1.96 2.39 13.98
C ASP A 284 0.67 3.13 14.39
N SER A 285 0.80 4.43 14.69
CA SER A 285 -0.33 5.30 15.04
C SER A 285 -0.63 6.35 13.96
N ALA A 286 0.36 6.72 13.16
CA ALA A 286 0.19 7.66 12.04
C ALA A 286 1.05 7.21 10.85
N ILE A 287 0.48 7.29 9.65
CA ILE A 287 1.08 6.78 8.42
C ILE A 287 0.76 7.77 7.30
N LEU A 288 1.76 8.14 6.51
CA LEU A 288 1.58 8.71 5.17
C LEU A 288 1.91 7.64 4.14
N TYR A 289 1.03 7.45 3.17
CA TYR A 289 1.30 6.68 1.96
C TYR A 289 1.87 7.64 0.91
N VAL A 290 3.01 7.26 0.33
CA VAL A 290 3.81 8.11 -0.55
C VAL A 290 4.17 7.35 -1.81
N ARG A 291 4.53 8.07 -2.88
CA ARG A 291 5.28 7.44 -3.99
C ARG A 291 6.64 6.97 -3.48
N SER A 292 7.14 5.89 -4.06
CA SER A 292 8.36 5.25 -3.58
C SER A 292 9.61 5.95 -4.07
N ASP A 293 9.94 7.02 -3.36
CA ASP A 293 11.25 7.66 -3.45
C ASP A 293 11.71 7.92 -2.01
N TYR A 294 12.80 7.27 -1.62
CA TYR A 294 13.30 7.38 -0.26
C TYR A 294 13.90 8.76 0.04
N ALA A 295 14.58 9.38 -0.93
CA ALA A 295 15.17 10.70 -0.75
C ALA A 295 14.08 11.77 -0.62
N GLU A 296 13.06 11.73 -1.47
CA GLU A 296 11.89 12.59 -1.34
C GLU A 296 11.14 12.35 -0.03
N THR A 297 10.98 11.08 0.37
CA THR A 297 10.29 10.76 1.64
C THR A 297 11.08 11.24 2.85
N GLN A 298 12.42 11.22 2.82
CA GLN A 298 13.25 11.83 3.85
C GLN A 298 13.06 13.35 3.89
N ALA A 299 13.02 14.02 2.73
CA ALA A 299 12.77 15.45 2.66
C ALA A 299 11.38 15.81 3.22
N LEU A 300 10.34 15.04 2.85
CA LEU A 300 9.00 15.13 3.40
C LEU A 300 9.00 14.95 4.93
N GLY A 301 9.73 13.96 5.43
CA GLY A 301 9.88 13.69 6.86
C GLY A 301 10.51 14.87 7.62
N ARG A 302 11.56 15.48 7.06
CA ARG A 302 12.17 16.70 7.62
C ARG A 302 11.19 17.88 7.62
N LYS A 303 10.42 18.04 6.53
CA LYS A 303 9.38 19.06 6.45
C LYS A 303 8.33 18.84 7.55
N LEU A 304 7.84 17.61 7.74
CA LEU A 304 6.92 17.26 8.82
C LEU A 304 7.52 17.57 10.20
N GLN A 305 8.79 17.23 10.43
CA GLN A 305 9.48 17.51 11.70
C GLN A 305 9.58 19.01 12.00
N SER A 306 9.70 19.87 10.98
CA SER A 306 9.70 21.33 11.18
C SER A 306 8.34 21.90 11.62
N MET A 307 7.25 21.15 11.44
CA MET A 307 5.89 21.57 11.79
C MET A 307 5.49 21.21 13.23
N LEU A 308 6.32 20.45 13.95
CA LEU A 308 6.08 20.02 15.32
C LEU A 308 7.31 20.29 16.19
N PRO A 309 7.16 20.46 17.51
CA PRO A 309 8.30 20.59 18.40
C PRO A 309 9.12 19.29 18.43
N ALA A 310 10.45 19.39 18.52
CA ALA A 310 11.35 18.23 18.43
C ALA A 310 11.10 17.14 19.50
N GLN A 311 10.63 17.54 20.68
CA GLN A 311 10.21 16.63 21.75
C GLN A 311 8.90 15.89 21.48
N ALA A 312 8.19 16.21 20.40
CA ALA A 312 7.00 15.46 20.00
C ALA A 312 7.34 14.07 19.51
N PHE A 313 8.49 13.88 18.85
CA PHE A 313 8.83 12.63 18.18
C PHE A 313 9.36 11.58 19.17
N ILE A 314 8.85 10.36 19.04
CA ILE A 314 9.29 9.19 19.82
C ILE A 314 10.28 8.39 19.00
N ASP A 315 11.39 7.98 19.59
CA ASP A 315 12.35 7.09 18.91
C ASP A 315 11.83 5.64 18.93
N HIS A 316 11.15 5.26 17.85
CA HIS A 316 10.60 3.92 17.64
C HIS A 316 10.58 3.59 16.15
N THR A 317 11.17 2.47 15.76
CA THR A 317 11.17 1.98 14.37
C THR A 317 10.53 0.59 14.35
N PRO A 318 9.38 0.40 13.68
CA PRO A 318 8.76 -0.91 13.53
C PRO A 318 9.71 -1.93 12.89
N ALA A 319 9.65 -3.19 13.34
CA ALA A 319 10.51 -4.25 12.82
C ALA A 319 10.42 -4.39 11.29
N GLY A 320 11.57 -4.41 10.61
CA GLY A 320 11.68 -4.49 9.16
C GLY A 320 11.50 -3.18 8.40
N MET A 321 11.30 -2.04 9.10
CA MET A 321 11.31 -0.71 8.49
C MET A 321 12.69 -0.05 8.59
N GLN A 322 12.96 0.87 7.66
CA GLN A 322 14.15 1.71 7.65
C GLN A 322 13.91 2.98 8.45
N SER A 323 14.74 3.31 9.43
CA SER A 323 14.65 4.62 10.10
C SER A 323 14.97 5.74 9.09
N ALA A 324 14.12 6.76 9.07
CA ALA A 324 14.28 7.99 8.29
C ALA A 324 14.55 9.22 9.19
N GLY A 325 14.76 8.99 10.49
CA GLY A 325 14.93 10.03 11.51
C GLY A 325 14.17 9.68 12.80
N LYS A 326 14.35 10.49 13.85
CA LYS A 326 13.64 10.30 15.12
C LYS A 326 12.12 10.35 14.89
N GLY A 327 11.43 9.27 15.24
CA GLY A 327 9.99 9.12 15.04
C GLY A 327 9.54 8.98 13.60
N LEU A 328 10.44 8.66 12.67
CA LEU A 328 10.14 8.47 11.26
C LEU A 328 10.70 7.13 10.79
N ALA A 329 9.83 6.28 10.24
CA ALA A 329 10.20 4.97 9.69
C ALA A 329 9.58 4.76 8.31
N TYR A 330 10.38 4.30 7.36
CA TYR A 330 10.02 4.11 5.97
C TYR A 330 9.99 2.64 5.58
N ALA A 331 9.04 2.26 4.71
CA ALA A 331 9.09 1.01 3.98
C ALA A 331 8.34 1.09 2.66
N GLU A 332 8.81 0.35 1.68
CA GLU A 332 8.21 0.14 0.39
C GLU A 332 7.25 -1.05 0.39
N THR A 333 6.32 -1.01 -0.56
CA THR A 333 5.35 -2.08 -0.84
C THR A 333 5.61 -2.63 -2.23
N VAL A 334 5.72 -3.96 -2.37
CA VAL A 334 5.77 -4.64 -3.67
C VAL A 334 4.37 -4.70 -4.29
N LYS A 335 4.25 -4.49 -5.60
CA LYS A 335 2.97 -4.55 -6.32
C LYS A 335 2.31 -5.93 -6.14
N GLY A 336 1.01 -5.92 -5.84
CA GLY A 336 0.23 -7.14 -5.56
C GLY A 336 0.40 -7.70 -4.15
N ASP A 337 1.28 -7.14 -3.32
CA ASP A 337 1.42 -7.52 -1.92
C ASP A 337 0.47 -6.71 -1.00
N SER A 338 0.36 -7.12 0.27
CA SER A 338 -0.41 -6.39 1.26
C SER A 338 0.15 -4.99 1.50
N SER A 339 -0.72 -3.97 1.43
CA SER A 339 -0.38 -2.59 1.82
C SER A 339 -0.14 -2.42 3.34
N SER A 340 -0.53 -3.41 4.15
CA SER A 340 -0.16 -3.47 5.56
C SER A 340 1.23 -4.07 5.70
N HIS A 341 2.21 -3.24 6.08
CA HIS A 341 3.60 -3.66 6.28
C HIS A 341 3.72 -4.88 7.21
N GLY A 342 3.09 -4.81 8.39
CA GLY A 342 3.14 -5.91 9.35
C GLY A 342 2.52 -7.21 8.82
N LEU A 343 1.46 -7.15 8.01
CA LEU A 343 0.89 -8.37 7.42
C LEU A 343 1.78 -8.93 6.30
N SER A 344 2.31 -8.07 5.43
CA SER A 344 3.24 -8.43 4.36
C SER A 344 4.48 -9.14 4.92
N ARG A 345 5.12 -8.56 5.94
CA ARG A 345 6.33 -9.15 6.54
C ARG A 345 6.00 -10.39 7.39
N ALA A 346 4.82 -10.44 8.02
CA ALA A 346 4.36 -11.64 8.71
C ALA A 346 4.14 -12.83 7.76
N ASP A 347 3.67 -12.60 6.53
CA ASP A 347 3.51 -13.63 5.50
C ASP A 347 4.86 -14.23 5.07
N ILE A 348 5.87 -13.36 4.89
CA ILE A 348 7.25 -13.78 4.62
C ILE A 348 7.81 -14.61 5.79
N ILE A 349 7.61 -14.14 7.02
CA ILE A 349 8.04 -14.89 8.23
C ILE A 349 7.32 -16.24 8.30
N ALA A 350 6.01 -16.30 8.07
CA ALA A 350 5.25 -17.55 8.08
C ALA A 350 5.83 -18.54 7.07
N THR A 351 6.15 -18.07 5.85
CA THR A 351 6.80 -18.87 4.80
C THR A 351 8.14 -19.44 5.29
N VAL A 352 9.00 -18.60 5.88
CA VAL A 352 10.30 -19.02 6.43
C VAL A 352 10.15 -20.06 7.55
N LEU A 353 9.11 -19.95 8.38
CA LEU A 353 8.88 -20.85 9.50
C LEU A 353 8.21 -22.17 9.09
N SER A 354 7.52 -22.20 7.95
CA SER A 354 7.02 -23.43 7.34
C SER A 354 8.08 -24.20 6.54
N ASP A 355 9.21 -23.57 6.22
CA ASP A 355 10.30 -24.21 5.49
C ASP A 355 11.15 -25.10 6.42
N HIS A 356 10.96 -26.42 6.29
CA HIS A 356 11.67 -27.45 7.06
C HIS A 356 13.04 -27.86 6.48
N SER A 357 13.51 -27.22 5.39
CA SER A 357 14.84 -27.49 4.83
C SER A 357 15.97 -27.19 5.82
N SER A 358 17.16 -27.74 5.60
CA SER A 358 18.34 -27.37 6.39
C SER A 358 18.84 -25.97 6.01
N GLY A 359 19.30 -25.19 7.00
CA GLY A 359 19.90 -23.87 6.75
C GLY A 359 19.69 -22.86 7.87
N ALA A 360 20.56 -21.85 7.92
CA ALA A 360 20.46 -20.76 8.88
C ALA A 360 19.19 -19.92 8.63
N LEU A 361 18.49 -19.56 9.70
CA LEU A 361 17.24 -18.76 9.65
C LEU A 361 17.42 -17.45 8.86
N GLU A 362 18.57 -16.80 9.02
CA GLU A 362 18.92 -15.59 8.30
C GLU A 362 18.93 -15.80 6.78
N LYS A 363 19.56 -16.88 6.30
CA LYS A 363 19.60 -17.19 4.87
C LYS A 363 18.20 -17.47 4.32
N LYS A 364 17.38 -18.23 5.06
CA LYS A 364 15.99 -18.50 4.68
C LYS A 364 15.16 -17.22 4.58
N LEU A 365 15.32 -16.31 5.55
CA LEU A 365 14.65 -15.01 5.53
C LEU A 365 15.05 -14.16 4.33
N LYS A 366 16.35 -14.09 4.01
CA LYS A 366 16.85 -13.41 2.81
C LYS A 366 16.26 -14.00 1.52
N THR A 367 16.23 -15.33 1.40
CA THR A 367 15.62 -16.01 0.24
C THR A 367 14.13 -15.71 0.12
N ALA A 368 13.38 -15.74 1.23
CA ALA A 368 11.94 -15.45 1.22
C ALA A 368 11.64 -13.97 0.89
N LEU A 369 12.47 -13.03 1.35
CA LEU A 369 12.40 -11.62 0.96
C LEU A 369 12.60 -11.46 -0.56
N ALA A 370 13.67 -12.06 -1.11
CA ALA A 370 13.95 -12.02 -2.55
C ALA A 370 12.79 -12.59 -3.38
N ALA A 371 12.27 -13.75 -2.97
CA ALA A 371 11.16 -14.42 -3.65
C ALA A 371 9.87 -13.58 -3.64
N LYS A 372 9.68 -12.73 -2.63
CA LYS A 372 8.57 -11.77 -2.55
C LYS A 372 8.85 -10.42 -3.21
N GLY A 373 10.02 -10.24 -3.82
CA GLY A 373 10.41 -9.00 -4.52
C GLY A 373 10.96 -7.90 -3.60
N TYR A 374 11.37 -8.23 -2.38
CA TYR A 374 12.02 -7.30 -1.45
C TYR A 374 13.54 -7.46 -1.51
N ASN A 375 14.26 -6.38 -1.17
CA ASN A 375 15.71 -6.40 -1.03
C ASN A 375 16.11 -7.30 0.16
N PRO A 376 16.92 -8.36 -0.06
CA PRO A 376 17.31 -9.30 1.01
C PRO A 376 18.16 -8.68 2.12
N ASP A 377 18.90 -7.61 1.81
CA ASP A 377 19.79 -6.94 2.75
C ASP A 377 19.12 -5.72 3.41
N ASN A 378 18.06 -5.19 2.80
CA ASN A 378 17.22 -4.16 3.41
C ASN A 378 15.72 -4.44 3.18
N PRO A 379 15.01 -5.12 4.12
CA PRO A 379 13.62 -5.55 3.91
C PRO A 379 12.60 -4.40 3.86
N ALA A 380 13.04 -3.18 4.14
CA ALA A 380 12.24 -1.98 3.96
C ALA A 380 12.11 -1.57 2.49
N PHE A 381 12.93 -2.10 1.58
CA PHE A 381 12.96 -1.71 0.17
C PHE A 381 12.56 -2.88 -0.73
N ARG A 382 11.98 -2.56 -1.89
CA ARG A 382 11.82 -3.48 -3.02
C ARG A 382 13.20 -3.87 -3.54
N MET A 383 13.26 -5.02 -4.18
CA MET A 383 14.42 -5.38 -4.98
C MET A 383 14.45 -4.44 -6.20
N THR A 384 15.50 -3.65 -6.35
CA THR A 384 15.73 -2.89 -7.58
C THR A 384 15.98 -3.91 -8.69
N PRO A 385 15.35 -3.80 -9.88
CA PRO A 385 15.68 -4.69 -10.97
C PRO A 385 17.17 -4.56 -11.26
N THR A 386 17.92 -5.66 -11.19
CA THR A 386 19.26 -5.70 -11.76
C THR A 386 19.09 -5.36 -13.24
N PRO A 387 19.72 -4.30 -13.78
CA PRO A 387 19.68 -4.08 -15.21
C PRO A 387 20.20 -5.35 -15.86
N MET A 388 19.36 -5.99 -16.67
CA MET A 388 19.80 -7.07 -17.54
C MET A 388 20.96 -6.48 -18.35
N LEU A 389 22.18 -6.95 -18.08
CA LEU A 389 23.28 -6.82 -19.01
C LEU A 389 22.74 -7.39 -20.32
N THR A 390 22.47 -6.50 -21.28
CA THR A 390 22.16 -6.95 -22.62
C THR A 390 23.42 -7.62 -23.10
N ASP A 391 23.40 -8.95 -23.15
CA ASP A 391 24.38 -9.78 -23.85
C ASP A 391 24.29 -9.43 -25.34
N THR A 392 24.79 -8.25 -25.70
CA THR A 392 25.14 -7.93 -27.07
C THR A 392 26.61 -8.27 -27.17
N PRO A 393 26.99 -9.44 -27.71
CA PRO A 393 28.39 -9.71 -27.96
C PRO A 393 28.95 -8.61 -28.88
N PRO A 394 30.19 -8.16 -28.67
CA PRO A 394 30.78 -7.12 -29.51
C PRO A 394 30.76 -7.61 -30.96
N SER A 395 30.05 -6.86 -31.80
CA SER A 395 30.10 -6.99 -33.25
C SER A 395 31.56 -6.98 -33.69
N ARG A 396 32.03 -8.09 -34.25
CA ARG A 396 33.32 -8.17 -34.92
C ARG A 396 33.28 -7.16 -36.07
N ALA A 397 34.05 -6.09 -35.93
CA ALA A 397 34.36 -5.17 -37.01
C ALA A 397 34.86 -5.98 -38.22
N GLY A 398 34.22 -5.71 -39.36
CA GLY A 398 34.46 -6.39 -40.62
C GLY A 398 35.90 -6.20 -41.11
N SER A 399 36.44 -7.29 -41.63
CA SER A 399 37.61 -7.30 -42.50
C SER A 399 37.29 -6.48 -43.77
N LEU A 400 38.16 -5.52 -44.09
CA LEU A 400 38.21 -4.89 -45.41
C LEU A 400 38.88 -5.87 -46.40
N PRO A 401 38.43 -5.94 -47.67
CA PRO A 401 39.09 -6.75 -48.68
C PRO A 401 40.30 -5.99 -49.26
N HIS A 402 41.37 -6.76 -49.54
CA HIS A 402 42.40 -6.41 -50.52
C HIS A 402 42.09 -7.11 -51.84
#